data_AF-A0A935SQG5-F1
#
_entry.id   AF-A0A935SQG5-F1
#
_cell.length_a   1.000
_cell.length_b   1.000
_cell.length_c   1.000
_cell.angle_alpha   90.00
_cell.angle_beta   90.00
_cell.angle_gamma   90.00
#
_symmetry.space_group_name_H-M   'P 1'
#
loop_
_entity.id
_entity.type
_entity.pdbx_description
1 polymer ?
#
loop_
_entity_poly.entity_id
_entity_poly.type
_entity_poly.pdbx_seq_one_letter_code
_entity_poly.pdbx_strand_id
1 'polypeptide(L)'
;MQSLTIKKIIYFLALTLFAINAEANGPAYIHKQTTSTPAKTVLGFLEWYWDNEEMINGIQLVDISEDSAQKIPFSINTANTEKYLSILQRSNFISDSYIQYWKKYFKDYEQVFKDDPQYEGCPAGFDYNFIMQGNDPEEKPSSMSKVKISSQSIKGNKAQVTVTLPHNTKINYTLTKVNGKWLIDDIQGVDE
;
A
#
# COMPACT_ATOMS: atom_id res chain seq x y z
N MET A 1 21.09 68.44 -9.97
CA MET A 1 21.63 68.65 -11.32
C MET A 1 23.06 68.09 -11.34
N GLN A 2 23.33 67.18 -12.29
CA GLN A 2 24.63 66.61 -12.74
C GLN A 2 25.40 65.76 -11.69
N SER A 3 25.44 64.41 -11.73
CA SER A 3 25.89 63.44 -12.75
C SER A 3 27.33 63.62 -13.23
N LEU A 4 28.23 62.68 -12.87
CA LEU A 4 29.02 61.96 -13.85
C LEU A 4 29.57 60.61 -13.33
N THR A 5 29.35 59.62 -14.17
CA THR A 5 29.63 58.19 -14.17
C THR A 5 31.13 57.87 -14.30
N ILE A 6 31.59 56.67 -13.92
CA ILE A 6 32.44 55.79 -14.77
C ILE A 6 32.39 54.32 -14.26
N LYS A 7 32.20 53.45 -15.25
CA LYS A 7 32.06 52.00 -15.25
C LYS A 7 33.27 51.24 -14.69
N LYS A 8 33.03 50.15 -13.95
CA LYS A 8 33.78 48.88 -14.11
C LYS A 8 32.85 47.68 -13.89
N ILE A 9 32.52 47.05 -15.01
CA ILE A 9 32.02 45.68 -15.11
C ILE A 9 33.24 44.77 -14.97
N ILE A 10 33.22 43.81 -14.04
CA ILE A 10 33.92 42.54 -14.20
C ILE A 10 32.97 41.45 -13.69
N TYR A 11 32.42 40.70 -14.64
CA TYR A 11 31.83 39.39 -14.41
C TYR A 11 32.95 38.42 -14.03
N PHE A 12 32.78 37.67 -12.93
CA PHE A 12 33.39 36.35 -12.83
C PHE A 12 32.31 35.34 -12.50
N LEU A 13 31.87 34.70 -13.58
CA LEU A 13 31.07 33.49 -13.60
C LEU A 13 32.00 32.35 -13.16
N ALA A 14 31.91 31.89 -11.92
CA ALA A 14 32.57 30.66 -11.50
C ALA A 14 31.61 29.49 -11.72
N LEU A 15 31.61 28.99 -12.96
CA LEU A 15 30.95 27.77 -13.37
C LEU A 15 31.86 26.60 -12.95
N THR A 16 31.70 26.06 -11.75
CA THR A 16 32.33 24.78 -11.42
C THR A 16 31.39 23.66 -11.85
N LEU A 17 31.73 23.06 -12.99
CA LEU A 17 31.25 21.73 -13.38
C LEU A 17 31.58 20.74 -12.26
N PHE A 18 30.57 20.18 -11.61
CA PHE A 18 30.73 18.84 -11.05
C PHE A 18 30.39 17.84 -12.16
N ALA A 19 31.43 17.12 -12.58
CA ALA A 19 31.31 15.99 -13.48
C ALA A 19 30.37 14.93 -12.87
N ILE A 20 29.55 14.40 -13.76
CA ILE A 20 28.55 13.37 -13.54
C ILE A 20 29.27 12.05 -13.25
N ASN A 21 29.10 11.49 -12.05
CA ASN A 21 29.23 10.04 -11.87
C ASN A 21 27.88 9.44 -12.24
N ALA A 22 27.75 9.03 -13.50
CA ALA A 22 26.65 8.22 -13.98
C ALA A 22 27.01 6.76 -13.72
N GLU A 23 26.44 6.17 -12.67
CA GLU A 23 26.07 4.76 -12.65
C GLU A 23 25.08 4.52 -11.50
N ALA A 24 23.99 3.83 -11.84
CA ALA A 24 22.80 3.55 -11.02
C ALA A 24 21.75 4.68 -10.89
N ASN A 25 21.19 5.15 -12.01
CA ASN A 25 19.82 5.67 -12.02
C ASN A 25 19.15 5.28 -13.35
N GLY A 26 18.19 4.35 -13.29
CA GLY A 26 17.17 4.25 -14.33
C GLY A 26 16.42 5.57 -14.47
N PRO A 27 15.62 5.78 -15.53
CA PRO A 27 14.95 7.06 -15.73
C PRO A 27 14.16 7.43 -14.48
N ALA A 28 14.55 8.52 -13.82
CA ALA A 28 13.75 9.15 -12.79
C ALA A 28 12.47 9.63 -13.48
N TYR A 29 11.40 8.86 -13.31
CA TYR A 29 10.06 9.28 -13.70
C TYR A 29 9.69 10.49 -12.86
N ILE A 30 9.98 11.69 -13.37
CA ILE A 30 9.45 12.94 -12.81
C ILE A 30 7.96 12.96 -13.13
N HIS A 31 7.16 12.35 -12.27
CA HIS A 31 5.72 12.51 -12.32
C HIS A 31 5.40 13.91 -11.82
N LYS A 32 4.93 14.77 -12.73
CA LYS A 32 4.39 16.11 -12.42
C LYS A 32 3.44 15.94 -11.24
N GLN A 33 3.74 16.59 -10.11
CA GLN A 33 3.05 16.45 -8.83
C GLN A 33 1.60 16.94 -8.96
N THR A 34 0.75 16.09 -9.51
CA THR A 34 -0.70 16.29 -9.50
C THR A 34 -1.12 15.95 -8.09
N THR A 35 -1.70 16.90 -7.36
CA THR A 35 -2.22 16.64 -6.02
C THR A 35 -3.25 15.52 -6.11
N SER A 36 -2.90 14.31 -5.65
CA SER A 36 -3.83 13.18 -5.61
C SER A 36 -5.00 13.51 -4.69
N THR A 37 -6.22 13.12 -5.07
CA THR A 37 -7.38 13.10 -4.17
C THR A 37 -7.46 11.75 -3.46
N PRO A 38 -8.18 11.61 -2.34
CA PRO A 38 -8.36 10.31 -1.68
C PRO A 38 -8.88 9.24 -2.64
N ALA A 39 -9.94 9.53 -3.41
CA ALA A 39 -10.47 8.60 -4.40
C ALA A 39 -9.44 8.20 -5.47
N LYS A 40 -8.63 9.13 -5.99
CA LYS A 40 -7.58 8.80 -6.95
C LYS A 40 -6.50 7.91 -6.35
N THR A 41 -6.14 8.15 -5.08
CA THR A 41 -5.22 7.27 -4.34
C THR A 41 -5.79 5.85 -4.21
N VAL A 42 -7.07 5.70 -3.84
CA VAL A 42 -7.71 4.39 -3.71
C VAL A 42 -7.80 3.66 -5.05
N LEU A 43 -8.24 4.34 -6.12
CA LEU A 43 -8.31 3.73 -7.45
C LEU A 43 -6.93 3.31 -7.98
N GLY A 44 -5.91 4.15 -7.75
CA GLY A 44 -4.53 3.81 -8.12
C GLY A 44 -3.98 2.63 -7.31
N PHE A 45 -4.32 2.54 -6.02
CA PHE A 45 -3.95 1.39 -5.20
C PHE A 45 -4.60 0.10 -5.70
N LEU A 46 -5.90 0.12 -6.00
CA LEU A 46 -6.62 -1.04 -6.52
C LEU A 46 -6.06 -1.50 -7.86
N GLU A 47 -5.81 -0.58 -8.78
CA GLU A 47 -5.18 -0.90 -10.06
C GLU A 47 -3.79 -1.54 -9.87
N TRP A 48 -2.95 -0.94 -9.01
CA TRP A 48 -1.65 -1.50 -8.65
C TRP A 48 -1.77 -2.88 -8.00
N TYR A 49 -2.71 -3.07 -7.09
CA TYR A 49 -2.91 -4.34 -6.40
C TYR A 49 -3.28 -5.44 -7.39
N TRP A 50 -4.25 -5.21 -8.29
CA TRP A 50 -4.61 -6.20 -9.31
C TRP A 50 -3.45 -6.51 -10.27
N ASP A 51 -2.61 -5.53 -10.60
CA ASP A 51 -1.40 -5.76 -11.42
C ASP A 51 -0.32 -6.59 -10.69
N ASN A 52 -0.40 -6.70 -9.37
CA ASN A 52 0.57 -7.39 -8.52
C ASN A 52 -0.07 -8.56 -7.73
N GLU A 53 -1.33 -8.89 -8.00
CA GLU A 53 -2.14 -9.75 -7.14
C GLU A 53 -1.57 -11.15 -7.05
N GLU A 54 -1.20 -11.76 -8.18
CA GLU A 54 -0.63 -13.10 -8.22
C GLU A 54 0.63 -13.19 -7.34
N MET A 55 1.51 -12.18 -7.42
CA MET A 55 2.72 -12.12 -6.62
C MET A 55 2.40 -11.93 -5.13
N ILE A 56 1.42 -11.09 -4.79
CA ILE A 56 1.06 -10.76 -3.40
C ILE A 56 0.36 -11.96 -2.73
N ASN A 57 -0.64 -12.53 -3.40
CA ASN A 57 -1.44 -13.65 -2.90
C ASN A 57 -0.67 -14.97 -2.90
N GLY A 58 0.38 -15.09 -3.73
CA GLY A 58 1.29 -16.24 -3.72
C GLY A 58 2.24 -16.29 -2.52
N ILE A 59 2.23 -15.29 -1.63
CA ILE A 59 3.08 -15.27 -0.44
C ILE A 59 2.42 -16.10 0.66
N GLN A 60 3.04 -17.20 1.04
CA GLN A 60 2.59 -18.04 2.16
C GLN A 60 2.82 -17.34 3.51
N LEU A 61 1.76 -16.79 4.10
CA LEU A 61 1.82 -16.05 5.37
C LEU A 61 1.84 -16.96 6.62
N VAL A 62 1.33 -18.19 6.48
CA VAL A 62 1.23 -19.19 7.54
C VAL A 62 1.96 -20.46 7.07
N ASP A 63 2.90 -20.92 7.88
CA ASP A 63 3.54 -22.22 7.72
C ASP A 63 2.59 -23.32 8.23
N ILE A 64 2.44 -24.36 7.43
CA ILE A 64 1.60 -25.52 7.75
C ILE A 64 2.53 -26.70 8.00
N SER A 65 2.41 -27.32 9.16
CA SER A 65 3.13 -28.54 9.46
C SER A 65 2.38 -29.76 8.96
N GLU A 66 3.09 -30.62 8.22
CA GLU A 66 2.59 -31.93 7.78
C GLU A 66 2.90 -33.03 8.81
N ASP A 67 3.62 -32.71 9.88
CA ASP A 67 3.94 -33.68 10.93
C ASP A 67 2.72 -33.92 11.82
N SER A 68 2.03 -35.04 11.58
CA SER A 68 0.91 -35.50 12.39
C SER A 68 1.23 -35.69 13.88
N ALA A 69 2.51 -35.77 14.28
CA ALA A 69 2.92 -35.81 15.67
C ALA A 69 3.03 -34.42 16.33
N GLN A 70 3.01 -33.34 15.53
CA GLN A 70 3.10 -31.97 16.02
C GLN A 70 1.73 -31.49 16.51
N LYS A 71 1.71 -30.92 17.72
CA LYS A 71 0.46 -30.47 18.37
C LYS A 71 -0.05 -29.11 17.87
N ILE A 72 0.79 -28.34 17.19
CA ILE A 72 0.44 -27.01 16.68
C ILE A 72 0.75 -27.04 15.17
N PRO A 73 -0.28 -27.16 14.32
CA PRO A 73 -0.09 -27.38 12.89
C PRO A 73 0.12 -26.07 12.10
N PHE A 74 -0.18 -24.92 12.70
CA PHE A 74 -0.04 -23.60 12.06
C PHE A 74 0.93 -22.71 12.84
N SER A 75 1.78 -21.99 12.12
CA SER A 75 2.64 -20.95 12.69
C SER A 75 2.84 -19.81 11.70
N ILE A 76 3.12 -18.62 12.19
CA ILE A 76 3.25 -17.45 11.34
C ILE A 76 4.60 -17.47 10.63
N ASN A 77 4.58 -17.41 9.30
CA ASN A 77 5.79 -17.24 8.52
C ASN A 77 6.24 -15.77 8.61
N THR A 78 7.07 -15.47 9.61
CA THR A 78 7.50 -14.09 9.90
C THR A 78 8.25 -13.46 8.72
N ALA A 79 9.08 -14.23 8.01
CA ALA A 79 9.81 -13.71 6.86
C ALA A 79 8.87 -13.32 5.71
N ASN A 80 7.86 -14.16 5.43
CA ASN A 80 6.90 -13.90 4.36
C ASN A 80 5.90 -12.81 4.71
N THR A 81 5.47 -12.70 5.96
CA THR A 81 4.63 -11.57 6.40
C THR A 81 5.37 -10.23 6.30
N GLU A 82 6.66 -10.19 6.64
CA GLU A 82 7.49 -8.99 6.41
C GLU A 82 7.66 -8.67 4.92
N LYS A 83 7.86 -9.70 4.08
CA LYS A 83 7.93 -9.55 2.62
C LYS A 83 6.64 -8.99 2.05
N TYR A 84 5.49 -9.54 2.45
CA TYR A 84 4.15 -9.08 2.07
C TYR A 84 3.96 -7.60 2.40
N LEU A 85 4.22 -7.20 3.65
CA LEU A 85 4.07 -5.81 4.08
C LEU A 85 5.06 -4.87 3.39
N SER A 86 6.27 -5.34 3.10
CA SER A 86 7.26 -4.55 2.36
C SER A 86 6.84 -4.27 0.92
N ILE A 87 6.19 -5.24 0.26
CA ILE A 87 5.63 -5.06 -1.10
C ILE A 87 4.51 -4.02 -1.06
N LEU A 88 3.58 -4.16 -0.11
CA LEU A 88 2.50 -3.18 0.08
C LEU A 88 3.02 -1.78 0.38
N GLN A 89 4.02 -1.63 1.23
CA GLN A 89 4.61 -0.32 1.56
C GLN A 89 5.31 0.31 0.34
N ARG A 90 6.00 -0.50 -0.47
CA ARG A 90 6.68 -0.06 -1.71
C ARG A 90 5.70 0.39 -2.81
N SER A 91 4.43 0.01 -2.74
CA SER A 91 3.37 0.51 -3.62
C SER A 91 3.21 2.03 -3.59
N ASN A 92 3.72 2.68 -2.54
CA ASN A 92 3.56 4.11 -2.31
C ASN A 92 2.11 4.55 -2.02
N PHE A 93 1.16 3.63 -1.82
CA PHE A 93 -0.22 3.96 -1.43
C PHE A 93 -0.51 3.74 0.05
N ILE A 94 0.26 2.86 0.70
CA ILE A 94 0.02 2.40 2.07
C ILE A 94 0.78 3.27 3.09
N SER A 95 0.13 3.57 4.22
CA SER A 95 0.72 4.31 5.33
C SER A 95 1.54 3.41 6.24
N ASP A 96 2.43 4.02 7.04
CA ASP A 96 3.13 3.28 8.09
C ASP A 96 2.17 2.74 9.16
N SER A 97 1.06 3.43 9.44
CA SER A 97 0.04 2.95 10.39
C SER A 97 -0.57 1.62 9.96
N TYR A 98 -0.90 1.47 8.67
CA TYR A 98 -1.38 0.21 8.12
C TYR A 98 -0.35 -0.90 8.33
N ILE A 99 0.91 -0.62 8.02
CA ILE A 99 2.01 -1.59 8.18
C ILE A 99 2.17 -2.01 9.65
N GLN A 100 2.13 -1.07 10.60
CA GLN A 100 2.26 -1.39 12.01
C GLN A 100 1.07 -2.21 12.54
N TYR A 101 -0.14 -1.90 12.09
CA TYR A 101 -1.32 -2.68 12.43
C TYR A 101 -1.16 -4.15 12.00
N TRP A 102 -0.82 -4.39 10.73
CA TRP A 102 -0.68 -5.77 10.23
C TRP A 102 0.54 -6.50 10.80
N LYS A 103 1.65 -5.82 11.09
CA LYS A 103 2.77 -6.43 11.84
C LYS A 103 2.30 -6.94 13.20
N LYS A 104 1.49 -6.15 13.90
CA LYS A 104 0.92 -6.55 15.18
C LYS A 104 -0.06 -7.71 15.00
N TYR A 105 -0.96 -7.63 14.02
CA TYR A 105 -1.92 -8.69 13.70
C TYR A 105 -1.22 -10.05 13.51
N PHE A 106 -0.23 -10.12 12.62
CA PHE A 106 0.50 -11.36 12.36
C PHE A 106 1.22 -11.87 13.60
N LYS A 107 1.84 -10.97 14.39
CA LYS A 107 2.51 -11.36 15.64
C LYS A 107 1.52 -11.91 16.68
N ASP A 108 0.34 -11.33 16.80
CA ASP A 108 -0.65 -11.75 17.77
C ASP A 108 -1.23 -13.13 17.40
N TYR A 109 -1.41 -13.42 16.10
CA TYR A 109 -1.92 -14.71 15.63
C TYR A 109 -0.97 -15.89 15.86
N GLU A 110 0.34 -15.64 15.97
CA GLU A 110 1.30 -16.65 16.43
C GLU A 110 0.96 -17.17 17.84
N GLN A 111 0.41 -16.31 18.70
CA GLN A 111 -0.07 -16.72 20.02
C GLN A 111 -1.44 -17.41 19.94
N VAL A 112 -2.34 -16.93 19.06
CA VAL A 112 -3.65 -17.57 18.82
C VAL A 112 -3.48 -19.03 18.41
N PHE A 113 -2.59 -19.34 17.47
CA PHE A 113 -2.34 -20.73 17.04
C PHE A 113 -1.77 -21.62 18.14
N LYS A 114 -1.08 -21.04 19.14
CA LYS A 114 -0.56 -21.78 20.30
C LYS A 114 -1.63 -22.03 21.35
N ASP A 115 -2.48 -21.05 21.59
CA ASP A 115 -3.51 -21.10 22.63
C ASP A 115 -4.72 -21.92 22.18
N ASP A 116 -5.07 -21.89 20.89
CA ASP A 116 -6.17 -22.65 20.29
C ASP A 116 -5.74 -23.30 18.96
N PRO A 117 -5.04 -24.46 19.00
CA PRO A 117 -4.58 -25.13 17.80
C PRO A 117 -5.73 -25.67 16.95
N GLN A 118 -5.82 -25.21 15.71
CA GLN A 118 -6.76 -25.70 14.71
C GLN A 118 -6.11 -26.79 13.85
N TYR A 119 -6.71 -27.97 13.73
CA TYR A 119 -6.11 -29.11 13.01
C TYR A 119 -6.68 -29.35 11.60
N GLU A 120 -7.77 -28.67 11.24
CA GLU A 120 -8.47 -28.86 9.97
C GLU A 120 -8.85 -27.52 9.35
N GLY A 121 -8.90 -27.47 8.02
CA GLY A 121 -9.33 -26.28 7.28
C GLY A 121 -8.24 -25.21 7.13
N CYS A 122 -8.64 -24.05 6.59
CA CYS A 122 -7.76 -22.88 6.48
C CYS A 122 -7.45 -22.31 7.87
N PRO A 123 -6.23 -21.80 8.11
CA PRO A 123 -5.90 -21.17 9.39
C PRO A 123 -6.85 -20.00 9.65
N ALA A 124 -7.53 -20.03 10.80
CA ALA A 124 -8.46 -18.98 11.20
C ALA A 124 -7.78 -17.59 11.11
N GLY A 125 -8.47 -16.60 10.54
CA GLY A 125 -7.92 -15.26 10.31
C GLY A 125 -7.06 -15.12 9.05
N PHE A 126 -6.84 -16.21 8.31
CA PHE A 126 -6.11 -16.22 7.03
C PHE A 126 -6.94 -16.87 5.92
N ASP A 127 -8.25 -16.99 6.13
CA ASP A 127 -9.24 -17.60 5.24
C ASP A 127 -9.89 -16.61 4.26
N TYR A 128 -9.35 -15.39 4.15
CA TYR A 128 -9.87 -14.33 3.30
C TYR A 128 -8.74 -13.49 2.67
N ASN A 129 -9.09 -12.75 1.62
CA ASN A 129 -8.16 -11.82 0.99
C ASN A 129 -8.03 -10.53 1.82
N PHE A 130 -6.85 -10.23 2.36
CA PHE A 130 -6.63 -9.04 3.20
C PHE A 130 -6.86 -7.68 2.51
N ILE A 131 -6.82 -7.60 1.18
CA ILE A 131 -7.05 -6.37 0.43
C ILE A 131 -8.48 -6.27 -0.09
N MET A 132 -9.03 -7.37 -0.60
CA MET A 132 -10.39 -7.42 -1.14
C MET A 132 -11.46 -7.71 -0.08
N GLN A 133 -11.05 -8.16 1.11
CA GLN A 133 -11.89 -8.42 2.29
C GLN A 133 -13.02 -9.43 2.01
N GLY A 134 -12.78 -10.37 1.08
CA GLY A 134 -13.70 -11.43 0.71
C GLY A 134 -12.98 -12.76 0.45
N ASN A 135 -13.76 -13.84 0.39
CA ASN A 135 -13.24 -15.20 0.19
C ASN A 135 -13.10 -15.55 -1.30
N ASP A 136 -13.92 -14.94 -2.15
CA ASP A 136 -13.85 -15.12 -3.60
C ASP A 136 -12.88 -14.10 -4.22
N PRO A 137 -12.05 -14.52 -5.18
CA PRO A 137 -11.18 -13.59 -5.89
C PRO A 137 -12.03 -12.60 -6.71
N GLU A 138 -11.78 -11.32 -6.51
CA GLU A 138 -12.35 -10.25 -7.34
C GLU A 138 -11.46 -10.05 -8.57
N GLU A 139 -11.95 -10.52 -9.73
CA GLU A 139 -11.21 -10.38 -10.99
C GLU A 139 -10.94 -8.91 -11.32
N LYS A 140 -9.73 -8.63 -11.84
CA LYS A 140 -9.41 -7.30 -12.34
C LYS A 140 -10.45 -6.89 -13.40
N PRO A 141 -11.17 -5.77 -13.21
CA PRO A 141 -12.13 -5.34 -14.20
C PRO A 141 -11.41 -4.97 -15.50
N SER A 142 -12.04 -5.27 -16.64
CA SER A 142 -11.56 -4.85 -17.97
C SER A 142 -11.35 -3.34 -18.12
N SER A 143 -11.87 -2.54 -17.18
CA SER A 143 -11.64 -1.10 -17.07
C SER A 143 -11.88 -0.64 -15.64
N MET A 144 -10.98 0.20 -15.10
CA MET A 144 -11.12 0.83 -13.78
C MET A 144 -12.36 1.72 -13.64
N SER A 145 -13.00 2.12 -14.76
CA SER A 145 -14.29 2.82 -14.75
C SER A 145 -15.45 2.00 -14.15
N LYS A 146 -15.28 0.67 -14.07
CA LYS A 146 -16.26 -0.24 -13.44
C LYS A 146 -16.18 -0.20 -11.91
N VAL A 147 -15.07 0.26 -11.34
CA VAL A 147 -14.95 0.52 -9.90
C VAL A 147 -15.60 1.86 -9.60
N LYS A 148 -16.67 1.86 -8.81
CA LYS A 148 -17.44 3.06 -8.49
C LYS A 148 -16.98 3.64 -7.16
N ILE A 149 -16.82 4.96 -7.08
CA ILE A 149 -16.72 5.65 -5.79
C ILE A 149 -18.14 5.83 -5.26
N SER A 150 -18.50 5.05 -4.24
CA SER A 150 -19.84 5.06 -3.65
C SER A 150 -20.01 6.17 -2.63
N SER A 151 -18.94 6.49 -1.88
CA SER A 151 -18.92 7.65 -0.99
C SER A 151 -17.50 8.18 -0.83
N GLN A 152 -17.38 9.48 -0.52
CA GLN A 152 -16.13 10.09 -0.09
C GLN A 152 -16.42 11.18 0.95
N SER A 153 -15.71 11.14 2.07
CA SER A 153 -15.68 12.22 3.05
C SER A 153 -14.25 12.67 3.31
N ILE A 154 -14.05 13.99 3.49
CA ILE A 154 -12.73 14.57 3.80
C ILE A 154 -12.91 15.53 4.96
N LYS A 155 -12.09 15.36 6.02
CA LYS A 155 -12.04 16.26 7.18
C LYS A 155 -10.58 16.55 7.53
N GLY A 156 -10.09 17.71 7.10
CA GLY A 156 -8.70 18.10 7.27
C GLY A 156 -7.75 17.11 6.55
N ASN A 157 -6.87 16.47 7.29
CA ASN A 157 -5.91 15.49 6.78
C ASN A 157 -6.42 14.04 6.85
N LYS A 158 -7.70 13.82 7.12
CA LYS A 158 -8.32 12.48 7.14
C LYS A 158 -9.38 12.38 6.06
N ALA A 159 -9.52 11.20 5.48
CA ALA A 159 -10.57 10.90 4.51
C ALA A 159 -11.08 9.47 4.69
N GLN A 160 -12.32 9.26 4.27
CA GLN A 160 -12.89 7.94 4.04
C GLN A 160 -13.39 7.86 2.60
N VAL A 161 -13.14 6.73 1.95
CA VAL A 161 -13.58 6.46 0.58
C VAL A 161 -14.19 5.07 0.57
N THR A 162 -15.46 4.97 0.19
CA THR A 162 -16.09 3.68 -0.09
C THR A 162 -16.10 3.46 -1.59
N VAL A 163 -15.63 2.30 -2.03
CA VAL A 163 -15.76 1.85 -3.41
C VAL A 163 -16.74 0.70 -3.53
N THR A 164 -17.33 0.55 -4.69
CA THR A 164 -18.09 -0.64 -5.09
C THR A 164 -17.42 -1.27 -6.30
N LEU A 165 -17.04 -2.54 -6.16
CA LEU A 165 -16.45 -3.37 -7.19
C LEU A 165 -17.53 -3.92 -8.15
N PRO A 166 -17.18 -4.48 -9.31
CA PRO A 166 -18.15 -4.95 -10.31
C PRO A 166 -19.20 -5.94 -9.79
N HIS A 167 -18.86 -6.77 -8.81
CA HIS A 167 -19.75 -7.76 -8.20
C HIS A 167 -20.54 -7.23 -6.98
N ASN A 168 -20.63 -5.90 -6.85
CA ASN A 168 -21.26 -5.18 -5.74
C ASN A 168 -20.53 -5.28 -4.39
N THR A 169 -19.37 -5.93 -4.33
CA THR A 169 -18.49 -5.89 -3.15
C THR A 169 -18.13 -4.46 -2.80
N LYS A 170 -18.38 -4.07 -1.55
CA LYS A 170 -18.10 -2.74 -1.04
C LYS A 170 -16.90 -2.79 -0.11
N ILE A 171 -15.95 -1.89 -0.35
CA ILE A 171 -14.74 -1.78 0.46
C ILE A 171 -14.59 -0.33 0.92
N ASN A 172 -14.38 -0.16 2.22
CA ASN A 172 -14.12 1.13 2.84
C ASN A 172 -12.63 1.32 3.10
N TYR A 173 -12.12 2.48 2.71
CA TYR A 173 -10.74 2.89 2.89
C TYR A 173 -10.68 4.11 3.81
N THR A 174 -9.87 4.02 4.85
CA THR A 174 -9.49 5.19 5.67
C THR A 174 -8.13 5.69 5.20
N LEU A 175 -7.97 7.01 5.04
CA LEU A 175 -6.74 7.62 4.55
C LEU A 175 -6.29 8.80 5.41
N THR A 176 -4.96 8.98 5.50
CA THR A 176 -4.32 10.19 6.05
C THR A 176 -3.50 10.91 4.99
N LYS A 177 -3.58 12.25 5.00
CA LYS A 177 -2.69 13.11 4.23
C LYS A 177 -1.41 13.38 5.00
N VAL A 178 -0.28 12.86 4.50
CA VAL A 178 1.07 13.07 5.05
C VAL A 178 1.93 13.73 3.97
N ASN A 179 2.57 14.85 4.29
CA ASN A 179 3.45 15.58 3.36
C ASN A 179 2.80 15.84 1.97
N GLY A 180 1.51 16.18 1.97
CA GLY A 180 0.76 16.46 0.74
C GLY A 180 0.19 15.24 0.02
N LYS A 181 0.52 14.02 0.45
CA LYS A 181 0.12 12.75 -0.18
C LYS A 181 -0.91 12.01 0.67
N TRP A 182 -1.98 11.51 0.06
CA TRP A 182 -2.91 10.61 0.73
C TRP A 182 -2.34 9.19 0.75
N LEU A 183 -2.37 8.58 1.94
CA LEU A 183 -1.94 7.21 2.19
C LEU A 183 -3.07 6.45 2.87
N ILE A 184 -3.22 5.17 2.56
CA ILE A 184 -4.23 4.27 3.11
C ILE A 184 -3.77 3.83 4.50
N ASP A 185 -4.60 4.11 5.50
CA ASP A 185 -4.41 3.70 6.89
C ASP A 185 -5.07 2.35 7.17
N ASP A 186 -6.17 2.06 6.50
CA ASP A 186 -7.00 0.89 6.77
C ASP A 186 -7.90 0.54 5.58
N ILE A 187 -8.24 -0.74 5.46
CA ILE A 187 -9.08 -1.33 4.42
C ILE A 187 -10.04 -2.31 5.11
N GLN A 188 -11.35 -2.10 4.93
CA GLN A 188 -12.38 -2.93 5.55
C GLN A 188 -13.46 -3.29 4.54
N GLY A 189 -13.90 -4.55 4.56
CA GLY A 189 -15.15 -4.94 3.92
C GLY A 189 -16.31 -4.16 4.54
N VAL A 190 -17.33 -3.86 3.74
CA VAL A 190 -18.59 -3.31 4.24
C VAL A 190 -19.60 -4.46 4.21
N ASP A 191 -19.86 -5.02 5.39
CA ASP A 191 -20.95 -5.98 5.56
C ASP A 191 -22.29 -5.28 5.26
N GLU A 192 -23.17 -5.95 4.51
CA GLU A 192 -24.53 -5.47 4.23
C GLU A 192 -25.51 -5.76 5.37
#